data_AF-A0A9W8WGB4-F1
#
_entry.id   AF-A0A9W8WGB4-F1
#
_cell.length_a   1.000
_cell.length_b   1.000
_cell.length_c   1.000
_cell.angle_alpha   90.00
_cell.angle_beta   90.00
_cell.angle_gamma   90.00
#
_symmetry.space_group_name_H-M   'P 1'
#
loop_
_entity.id
_entity.type
_entity.pdbx_description
1 polymer ?
#
loop_
_entity_poly.entity_id
_entity_poly.type
_entity_poly.pdbx_seq_one_letter_code
_entity_poly.pdbx_strand_id
1 'polypeptide(L)'
;MEEYTNTYHVNCTAVFYTAITFLRFLDEGNKQSNYQGGRSQVISTSSIGSFNRKITAGFAYGTSKAATTHMLKILATYLVPYRIRANVLFPGYPS
;
A
#
# COMPACT_ATOMS: atom_id res chain seq x y z
N MET A 1 -3.42 -12.20 -21.20
CA MET A 1 -4.34 -11.45 -20.32
C MET A 1 -4.14 -11.85 -18.86
N GLU A 2 -4.22 -13.15 -18.56
CA GLU A 2 -4.09 -13.69 -17.20
C GLU A 2 -2.80 -13.29 -16.46
N GLU A 3 -1.62 -13.41 -17.09
CA GLU A 3 -0.35 -13.03 -16.47
C GLU A 3 -0.30 -11.52 -16.12
N TYR A 4 -0.82 -10.69 -17.03
CA TYR A 4 -0.88 -9.24 -16.83
C TYR A 4 -1.77 -8.89 -15.63
N THR A 5 -2.96 -9.50 -15.53
CA THR A 5 -3.90 -9.27 -14.43
C THR A 5 -3.40 -9.89 -13.12
N ASN A 6 -2.70 -11.03 -13.18
CA ASN A 6 -2.08 -11.65 -12.01
C ASN A 6 -1.10 -10.70 -11.31
N THR A 7 -0.36 -9.89 -12.08
CA THR A 7 0.52 -8.85 -11.52
C THR A 7 -0.26 -7.84 -10.65
N TYR A 8 -1.47 -7.47 -11.04
CA TYR A 8 -2.34 -6.59 -10.25
C TYR A 8 -2.95 -7.31 -9.05
N HIS A 9 -3.32 -8.58 -9.20
CA HIS A 9 -3.82 -9.39 -8.08
C HIS A 9 -2.81 -9.43 -6.93
N VAL A 10 -1.54 -9.66 -7.24
CA VAL A 10 -0.48 -9.76 -6.23
C VAL A 10 -0.05 -8.37 -5.71
N ASN A 11 0.07 -7.36 -6.57
CA ASN A 11 0.64 -6.07 -6.14
C ASN A 11 -0.39 -5.05 -5.61
N CYS A 12 -1.64 -5.13 -6.05
CA CYS A 12 -2.67 -4.16 -5.71
C CYS A 12 -3.77 -4.81 -4.86
N THR A 13 -4.43 -5.84 -5.39
CA THR A 13 -5.58 -6.47 -4.73
C THR A 13 -5.18 -7.11 -3.39
N ALA A 14 -4.09 -7.86 -3.36
CA ALA A 14 -3.60 -8.46 -2.11
C ALA A 14 -3.30 -7.39 -1.05
N VAL A 15 -2.61 -6.30 -1.42
CA VAL A 15 -2.28 -5.19 -0.49
C VAL A 15 -3.55 -4.55 0.08
N PHE A 16 -4.56 -4.30 -0.76
CA PHE A 16 -5.84 -3.76 -0.32
C PHE A 16 -6.51 -4.67 0.71
N TYR A 17 -6.70 -5.94 0.36
CA TYR A 17 -7.41 -6.87 1.24
C TYR A 17 -6.63 -7.19 2.51
N THR A 18 -5.30 -7.18 2.49
CA THR A 18 -4.50 -7.25 3.72
C THR A 18 -4.81 -6.05 4.62
N ALA A 19 -4.77 -4.82 4.10
CA ALA A 19 -5.05 -3.62 4.89
C ALA A 19 -6.46 -3.64 5.49
N ILE A 20 -7.48 -4.04 4.71
CA ILE A 20 -8.87 -4.10 5.18
C ILE A 20 -9.11 -5.24 6.15
N THR A 21 -8.53 -6.43 5.92
CA THR A 21 -8.69 -7.59 6.82
C THR A 21 -8.20 -7.28 8.22
N PHE A 22 -7.09 -6.52 8.35
CA PHE A 22 -6.55 -6.13 9.66
C PHE A 22 -7.16 -4.85 10.24
N LEU A 23 -8.09 -4.18 9.56
CA LEU A 23 -8.62 -2.88 9.97
C LEU A 23 -9.17 -2.91 11.40
N ARG A 24 -9.96 -3.93 11.74
CA ARG A 24 -10.52 -4.08 13.09
C ARG A 24 -9.42 -4.17 14.14
N PHE A 25 -8.37 -4.97 13.90
CA PHE A 25 -7.28 -5.12 14.87
C PHE A 25 -6.46 -3.85 15.02
N LEU A 26 -6.25 -3.10 13.93
CA LEU A 26 -5.56 -1.82 13.97
C LEU A 26 -6.35 -0.76 14.74
N ASP A 27 -7.68 -0.73 14.58
CA ASP A 27 -8.57 0.17 15.31
C ASP A 27 -8.62 -0.18 16.81
N GLU A 28 -8.77 -1.46 17.15
CA GLU A 28 -8.71 -1.92 18.54
C GLU A 28 -7.36 -1.61 19.20
N GLY A 29 -6.25 -1.77 18.46
CA GLY A 29 -4.92 -1.39 18.94
C GLY A 29 -4.81 0.11 19.28
N ASN A 30 -5.46 0.97 18.51
CA ASN A 30 -5.55 2.40 18.81
C ASN A 30 -6.42 2.69 20.06
N LYS A 31 -7.52 1.95 20.25
CA LYS A 31 -8.44 2.13 21.40
C LYS A 31 -7.83 1.66 22.72
N GLN A 32 -7.10 0.55 22.70
CA GLN A 32 -6.45 0.03 23.91
C GLN A 32 -5.28 0.91 24.38
N SER A 33 -4.74 1.76 23.49
CA SER A 33 -3.62 2.66 23.79
C SER A 33 -2.36 1.95 24.33
N ASN A 34 -2.16 0.68 23.96
CA ASN A 34 -0.99 -0.12 24.38
C ASN A 34 0.34 0.41 23.83
N TYR A 35 0.29 1.14 22.70
CA TYR A 35 1.46 1.78 22.10
C TYR A 35 1.55 3.24 22.57
N GLN A 36 2.27 3.46 23.67
CA GLN A 36 2.44 4.79 24.26
C GLN A 36 3.08 5.76 23.26
N GLY A 37 2.38 6.87 22.97
CA GLY A 37 2.85 7.90 22.06
C GLY A 37 2.67 7.59 20.57
N GLY A 38 2.14 6.42 20.20
CA GLY A 38 2.02 6.03 18.81
C GLY A 38 0.62 5.60 18.38
N ARG A 39 0.46 5.37 17.07
CA ARG A 39 -0.79 5.00 16.43
C ARG A 39 -0.55 3.88 15.43
N SER A 40 -1.55 3.01 15.28
CA SER A 40 -1.61 1.99 14.24
C SER A 40 -1.36 2.59 12.86
N GLN A 41 -0.68 1.83 12.01
CA GLN A 41 -0.28 2.28 10.68
C GLN A 41 -0.25 1.14 9.67
N VAL A 42 -0.55 1.47 8.42
CA VAL A 42 -0.37 0.61 7.25
C VAL A 42 0.80 1.16 6.44
N ILE A 43 1.79 0.33 6.16
CA ILE A 43 2.91 0.68 5.29
C ILE A 43 2.94 -0.33 4.15
N SER A 44 2.98 0.16 2.92
CA SER A 44 3.08 -0.69 1.73
C SER A 44 4.33 -0.38 0.92
N THR A 45 4.81 -1.37 0.19
CA THR A 45 5.98 -1.25 -0.68
C THR A 45 5.55 -1.12 -2.13
N SER A 46 5.70 0.08 -2.67
CA SER A 46 5.60 0.38 -4.09
C SER A 46 6.96 0.17 -4.78
N SER A 47 7.33 1.00 -5.74
CA SER A 47 8.61 0.99 -6.44
C SER A 47 8.84 2.34 -7.11
N ILE A 48 10.10 2.72 -7.33
CA ILE A 48 10.44 3.83 -8.24
C ILE A 48 9.81 3.65 -9.63
N GLY A 49 9.58 2.40 -10.05
CA GLY A 49 8.90 2.04 -11.30
C GLY A 49 7.48 2.60 -11.42
N SER A 50 6.85 3.01 -10.31
CA SER A 50 5.54 3.67 -10.32
C SER A 50 5.55 5.08 -10.91
N PHE A 51 6.74 5.71 -10.99
CA PHE A 51 6.92 7.07 -11.53
C PHE A 51 7.73 7.09 -12.84
N ASN A 52 8.42 6.00 -13.16
CA ASN A 52 9.27 5.91 -14.33
C ASN A 52 8.46 6.02 -15.62
N ARG A 53 8.94 6.85 -16.56
CA ARG A 53 8.41 6.91 -17.93
C ARG A 53 9.02 5.84 -18.84
N LYS A 54 10.21 5.35 -18.49
CA LYS A 54 10.88 4.25 -19.19
C LYS A 54 10.42 2.92 -18.62
N ILE A 55 10.30 1.91 -19.48
CA ILE A 55 9.93 0.55 -19.09
C ILE A 55 11.13 -0.10 -18.40
N THR A 56 11.12 -0.20 -17.07
CA THR A 56 12.21 -0.81 -16.30
C THR A 56 11.90 -2.24 -15.84
N ALA A 57 10.62 -2.60 -15.71
CA ALA A 57 10.18 -3.91 -15.23
C ALA A 57 8.88 -4.40 -15.91
N GLY A 58 8.56 -3.85 -17.08
CA GLY A 58 7.32 -4.15 -17.82
C GLY A 58 6.14 -3.23 -17.45
N PHE A 59 5.16 -3.16 -18.36
CA PHE A 59 3.97 -2.31 -18.18
C PHE A 59 3.17 -2.72 -16.94
N ALA A 60 2.82 -4.01 -16.83
CA ALA A 60 1.99 -4.52 -15.72
C ALA A 60 2.59 -4.22 -14.34
N TYR A 61 3.90 -4.39 -14.16
CA TYR A 61 4.56 -4.10 -12.89
C TYR A 61 4.56 -2.61 -12.57
N GLY A 62 5.00 -1.75 -13.50
CA GLY A 62 5.06 -0.31 -13.27
C GLY A 62 3.68 0.29 -12.95
N THR A 63 2.67 -0.08 -13.76
CA THR A 63 1.30 0.41 -13.58
C THR A 63 0.62 -0.19 -12.34
N SER A 64 0.87 -1.45 -11.99
CA SER A 64 0.34 -2.03 -10.74
C SER A 64 0.94 -1.34 -9.51
N LYS A 65 2.23 -1.01 -9.50
CA LYS A 65 2.85 -0.25 -8.40
C LYS A 65 2.34 1.20 -8.33
N ALA A 66 2.07 1.83 -9.48
CA ALA A 66 1.37 3.11 -9.52
C ALA A 66 -0.05 3.01 -8.94
N ALA A 67 -0.79 1.94 -9.26
CA ALA A 67 -2.10 1.67 -8.68
C ALA A 67 -2.03 1.50 -7.16
N THR A 68 -1.09 0.68 -6.65
CA THR A 68 -0.85 0.52 -5.20
C THR A 68 -0.55 1.87 -4.54
N THR A 69 0.25 2.72 -5.19
CA THR A 69 0.61 4.04 -4.69
C THR A 69 -0.62 4.95 -4.54
N HIS A 70 -1.46 5.01 -5.58
CA HIS A 70 -2.67 5.82 -5.54
C HIS A 70 -3.69 5.26 -4.55
N MET A 71 -3.86 3.94 -4.51
CA MET A 71 -4.71 3.24 -3.54
C MET A 71 -4.31 3.55 -2.10
N LEU A 72 -3.01 3.56 -1.77
CA LEU A 72 -2.56 3.92 -0.42
C LEU A 72 -2.86 5.38 -0.07
N LYS A 73 -2.87 6.30 -1.05
CA LYS A 73 -3.33 7.69 -0.82
C LYS A 73 -4.81 7.73 -0.48
N ILE A 74 -5.64 6.99 -1.21
CA ILE A 74 -7.08 6.88 -0.90
C ILE A 74 -7.27 6.28 0.49
N LEU A 75 -6.55 5.21 0.82
CA LEU A 75 -6.58 4.59 2.16
C LEU A 75 -6.15 5.56 3.26
N ALA A 76 -5.14 6.41 3.02
CA ALA A 76 -4.70 7.41 3.99
C ALA A 76 -5.83 8.38 4.37
N THR A 77 -6.68 8.76 3.41
CA THR A 77 -7.87 9.57 3.67
C THR A 77 -8.99 8.74 4.31
N TYR A 78 -9.26 7.54 3.81
CA TYR A 78 -10.31 6.66 4.31
C TYR A 78 -10.11 6.27 5.79
N LEU A 79 -8.86 6.10 6.22
CA LEU A 79 -8.50 5.60 7.54
C LEU A 79 -8.44 6.67 8.64
N VAL A 80 -8.69 7.95 8.31
CA VAL A 80 -8.69 9.07 9.25
C VAL A 80 -9.60 8.85 10.46
N PRO A 81 -10.87 8.39 10.31
CA PRO A 81 -11.76 8.19 11.45
C PRO A 81 -11.25 7.18 12.48
N TYR A 82 -10.47 6.19 12.02
CA TYR A 82 -9.87 5.15 12.87
C TYR A 82 -8.54 5.57 13.49
N ARG A 83 -8.08 6.81 13.20
CA ARG A 83 -6.75 7.31 13.60
C ARG A 83 -5.59 6.43 13.12
N ILE A 84 -5.75 5.74 11.99
CA ILE A 84 -4.72 4.90 11.38
C ILE A 84 -4.04 5.68 10.26
N ARG A 85 -2.70 5.69 10.25
CA ARG A 85 -1.92 6.32 9.17
C ARG A 85 -1.62 5.32 8.06
N ALA A 86 -1.68 5.73 6.80
CA ALA A 86 -1.25 4.89 5.68
C ALA A 86 -0.11 5.58 4.91
N ASN A 87 0.99 4.87 4.70
CA ASN A 87 2.17 5.38 3.99
C ASN A 87 2.70 4.35 2.99
N VAL A 88 3.52 4.81 2.06
CA VAL A 88 4.08 3.97 1.00
C VAL A 88 5.57 4.27 0.82
N LEU A 89 6.36 3.20 0.65
CA LEU A 89 7.79 3.27 0.37
C LEU A 89 8.04 2.98 -1.11
N PHE A 90 9.06 3.61 -1.68
CA PHE A 90 9.42 3.47 -3.09
C PHE A 90 10.87 3.04 -3.27
N PRO A 91 11.18 1.74 -3.14
CA PRO A 91 12.53 1.25 -3.40
C PRO A 91 12.95 1.49 -4.86
N GLY A 92 14.20 1.91 -5.03
CA GLY A 92 14.91 1.96 -6.30
C GLY A 92 16.01 0.90 -6.37
N TYR A 93 16.78 0.91 -7.45
CA TYR A 93 17.99 0.09 -7.57
C TYR A 93 19.19 0.89 -7.02
N PRO A 94 20.05 0.31 -6.17
CA PRO A 94 21.28 0.98 -5.75
C PRO A 94 22.17 1.19 -6.98
N SER A 95 22.56 2.44 -7.21
CA SER A 95 23.49 2.86 -8.26
C SER A 95 24.91 2.34 -8.02
#